data_AF-A0A2N1KME5-F1
#
_entry.id   AF-A0A2N1KME5-F1
#
_cell.length_a   1.000
_cell.length_b   1.000
_cell.length_c   1.000
_cell.angle_alpha   90.00
_cell.angle_beta   90.00
_cell.angle_gamma   90.00
#
_symmetry.space_group_name_H-M   'P 1'
#
loop_
_entity.id
_entity.type
_entity.pdbx_description
1 polymer ?
#
loop_
_entity_poly.entity_id
_entity_poly.type
_entity_poly.pdbx_seq_one_letter_code
_entity_poly.pdbx_strand_id
1 'polypeptide(L)'
;MNTWNELVQVALLGTEKSKFSSESLPQSIQTLLAKANPQDREGFFLTAAALTYQYERSGKKRAVMDLPAIPPAEQESRLEAPKEAVDLLKTLLDQQPLNATLLSLSLQKLQEKDWVIPSAHLVQVLNVEDAQVQKSLLPVLGKRGEWLRSFHSPCNRPPKQTGKKAGRKEKLLNERRLCMLFGNKIPRWLASDWKKAGANSRPAKEKSYWKYYP
;
A
#
# COMPACT_ATOMS: atom_id res chain seq x y z
N MET A 1 -27.90 6.93 13.92
CA MET A 1 -28.55 7.97 13.11
C MET A 1 -29.04 7.31 11.83
N ASN A 2 -30.35 7.27 11.60
CA ASN A 2 -30.99 6.59 10.46
C ASN A 2 -31.24 7.53 9.26
N THR A 3 -30.70 8.74 9.29
CA THR A 3 -30.88 9.79 8.28
C THR A 3 -30.37 9.38 6.90
N TRP A 4 -29.30 8.58 6.84
CA TRP A 4 -28.82 8.00 5.58
C TRP A 4 -29.83 7.01 4.99
N ASN A 5 -30.49 6.20 5.83
CA ASN A 5 -31.51 5.27 5.36
C ASN A 5 -32.76 6.00 4.85
N GLU A 6 -33.14 7.10 5.49
CA GLU A 6 -34.22 7.98 5.02
C GLU A 6 -33.90 8.59 3.65
N LEU A 7 -32.67 9.08 3.44
CA LEU A 7 -32.22 9.58 2.14
C LEU A 7 -32.25 8.48 1.06
N VAL A 8 -31.80 7.27 1.39
CA VAL A 8 -31.85 6.12 0.48
C VAL A 8 -33.29 5.74 0.14
N GLN A 9 -34.20 5.73 1.11
CA GLN A 9 -35.62 5.43 0.87
C GLN A 9 -36.29 6.48 -0.02
N VAL A 10 -36.00 7.77 0.18
CA VAL A 10 -36.50 8.84 -0.69
C VAL A 10 -35.93 8.72 -2.10
N ALA A 11 -34.64 8.39 -2.25
CA ALA A 11 -34.04 8.14 -3.57
C ALA A 11 -34.72 6.97 -4.31
N LEU A 12 -35.06 5.88 -3.59
CA LEU A 12 -35.71 4.71 -4.16
C LEU A 12 -37.17 4.96 -4.57
N LEU A 13 -37.89 5.79 -3.80
CA LEU A 13 -39.29 6.15 -4.09
C LEU A 13 -39.42 7.27 -5.13
N GLY A 14 -38.35 8.05 -5.31
CA GLY A 14 -38.31 9.24 -6.15
C GLY A 14 -38.69 10.51 -5.39
N THR A 15 -37.98 11.59 -5.69
CA THR A 15 -38.14 12.95 -5.13
C THR A 15 -39.47 13.61 -5.51
N GLU A 16 -40.17 13.05 -6.50
CA GLU A 16 -41.53 13.47 -6.88
C GLU A 16 -42.60 12.96 -5.91
N LYS A 17 -42.48 11.70 -5.46
CA LYS A 17 -43.48 11.01 -4.62
C LYS A 17 -43.24 11.20 -3.13
N SER A 18 -42.00 11.41 -2.73
CA SER A 18 -41.62 11.59 -1.33
C SER A 18 -40.72 12.82 -1.17
N LYS A 19 -41.00 13.64 -0.16
CA LYS A 19 -40.20 14.82 0.18
C LYS A 19 -39.31 14.49 1.37
N PHE A 20 -38.04 14.85 1.26
CA PHE A 20 -37.10 14.73 2.36
C PHE A 20 -37.31 15.89 3.36
N SER A 21 -37.53 15.56 4.64
CA SER A 21 -37.58 16.55 5.72
C SER A 21 -36.18 16.78 6.28
N SER A 22 -35.75 18.05 6.37
CA SER A 22 -34.45 18.42 6.91
C SER A 22 -34.38 18.42 8.44
N GLU A 23 -35.51 18.20 9.12
CA GLU A 23 -35.62 18.25 10.59
C GLU A 23 -34.78 17.18 11.30
N SER A 24 -34.55 16.03 10.65
CA SER A 24 -33.72 14.95 11.19
C SER A 24 -32.21 15.20 11.06
N LEU A 25 -31.81 16.26 10.34
CA LEU A 25 -30.40 16.59 10.11
C LEU A 25 -29.80 17.46 11.24
N PRO A 26 -28.48 17.37 11.49
CA PRO A 26 -27.78 18.29 12.38
C PRO A 26 -28.00 19.76 11.98
N GLN A 27 -28.13 20.63 12.97
CA GLN A 27 -28.44 22.05 12.78
C GLN A 27 -27.42 22.77 11.86
N SER A 28 -26.16 22.36 11.88
CA SER A 28 -25.13 22.85 10.96
C SER A 28 -25.45 22.57 9.49
N ILE A 29 -26.04 21.41 9.19
CA ILE A 29 -26.45 21.03 7.82
C ILE A 29 -27.75 21.74 7.45
N GLN A 30 -28.70 21.89 8.39
CA GLN A 30 -29.94 22.61 8.16
C GLN A 30 -29.70 24.07 7.72
N THR A 31 -28.76 24.77 8.35
CA THR A 31 -28.40 26.15 8.00
C THR A 31 -27.80 26.29 6.59
N LEU A 32 -27.08 25.26 6.12
CA LEU A 32 -26.53 25.23 4.77
C LEU A 32 -27.61 24.86 3.74
N LEU A 33 -28.53 23.97 4.08
CA LEU A 33 -29.68 23.61 3.24
C LEU A 33 -30.68 24.75 3.09
N ALA A 34 -30.83 25.62 4.08
CA ALA A 34 -31.67 26.81 3.97
C ALA A 34 -31.22 27.79 2.87
N LYS A 35 -29.97 27.67 2.39
CA LYS A 35 -29.44 28.45 1.26
C LYS A 35 -29.69 27.81 -0.10
N ALA A 36 -30.13 26.54 -0.13
CA ALA A 36 -30.49 25.85 -1.36
C ALA A 36 -31.89 26.30 -1.82
N ASN A 37 -32.14 26.27 -3.13
CA ASN A 37 -33.44 26.64 -3.68
C ASN A 37 -34.50 25.57 -3.31
N PRO A 38 -35.53 25.90 -2.50
CA PRO A 38 -36.54 24.92 -2.08
C PRO A 38 -37.55 24.56 -3.18
N GLN A 39 -37.59 25.31 -4.29
CA GLN A 39 -38.47 25.01 -5.42
C GLN A 39 -37.93 23.87 -6.30
N ASP A 40 -36.61 23.67 -6.30
CA ASP A 40 -35.97 22.55 -6.97
C ASP A 40 -35.84 21.37 -6.01
N ARG A 41 -36.82 20.45 -6.08
CA ARG A 41 -36.90 19.29 -5.17
C ARG A 41 -35.73 18.34 -5.36
N GLU A 42 -35.26 18.16 -6.58
CA GLU A 42 -34.13 17.29 -6.90
C GLU A 42 -32.83 17.92 -6.44
N GLY A 43 -32.61 19.19 -6.75
CA GLY A 43 -31.44 19.95 -6.30
C GLY A 43 -31.35 20.01 -4.78
N PHE A 44 -32.47 20.22 -4.09
CA PHE A 44 -32.54 20.21 -2.63
C PHE A 44 -32.16 18.84 -2.05
N PHE A 45 -32.71 17.76 -2.59
CA PHE A 45 -32.41 16.40 -2.16
C PHE A 45 -30.93 16.03 -2.37
N LEU A 46 -30.38 16.31 -3.55
CA LEU A 46 -28.97 16.04 -3.87
C LEU A 46 -28.02 16.83 -2.97
N THR A 47 -28.35 18.09 -2.68
CA THR A 47 -27.57 18.93 -1.76
C THR A 47 -27.60 18.34 -0.34
N ALA A 48 -28.75 17.85 0.13
CA ALA A 48 -28.87 17.21 1.43
C ALA A 48 -28.06 15.91 1.52
N ALA A 49 -28.09 15.08 0.48
CA ALA A 49 -27.30 13.86 0.39
C ALA A 49 -25.79 14.14 0.36
N ALA A 50 -25.35 15.15 -0.40
CA ALA A 50 -23.94 15.52 -0.47
C ALA A 50 -23.40 16.03 0.88
N LEU A 51 -24.16 16.90 1.55
CA LEU A 51 -23.77 17.47 2.85
C LEU A 51 -23.74 16.41 3.95
N THR A 52 -24.73 15.52 4.01
CA THR A 52 -24.75 14.41 4.98
C THR A 52 -23.61 13.43 4.76
N TYR A 53 -23.35 13.04 3.51
CA TYR A 53 -22.22 12.18 3.16
C TYR A 53 -20.89 12.79 3.60
N GLN A 54 -20.68 14.07 3.32
CA GLN A 54 -19.44 14.76 3.68
C GLN A 54 -19.30 14.92 5.19
N TYR A 55 -20.39 15.21 5.90
CA TYR A 55 -20.42 15.30 7.36
C TYR A 55 -20.06 13.96 8.01
N GLU A 56 -20.65 12.86 7.55
CA GLU A 56 -20.30 11.52 8.05
C GLU A 56 -18.86 11.14 7.74
N ARG A 57 -18.38 11.46 6.54
CA ARG A 57 -17.02 11.12 6.11
C ARG A 57 -15.96 11.90 6.89
N SER A 58 -16.25 13.15 7.24
CA SER A 58 -15.33 14.01 8.00
C SER A 58 -15.34 13.72 9.51
N GLY A 59 -16.46 13.21 10.05
CA GLY A 59 -16.57 12.82 11.47
C GLY A 59 -15.99 11.44 11.81
N LYS A 60 -15.81 10.55 10.82
CA LYS A 60 -15.25 9.21 11.05
C LYS A 60 -13.73 9.28 11.16
N LYS A 61 -13.20 9.14 12.39
CA LYS A 61 -11.78 8.81 12.60
C LYS A 61 -11.47 7.53 11.82
N ARG A 62 -10.45 7.56 10.96
CA ARG A 62 -9.99 6.34 10.28
C ARG A 62 -9.66 5.31 11.35
N ALA A 63 -10.16 4.09 11.18
CA ALA A 63 -9.76 2.98 12.03
C ALA A 63 -8.23 2.92 11.98
N VAL A 64 -7.59 3.17 13.13
CA VAL A 64 -6.16 2.96 13.29
C VAL A 64 -5.97 1.47 13.17
N MET A 65 -5.51 1.03 12.00
CA MET A 65 -5.10 -0.36 11.84
C MET A 65 -3.79 -0.51 12.58
N ASP A 66 -3.80 -1.31 13.64
CA ASP A 66 -2.58 -1.80 14.26
C ASP A 66 -1.87 -2.71 13.25
N LEU A 67 -0.94 -2.11 12.52
CA LEU A 67 -0.06 -2.83 11.63
C LEU A 67 0.97 -3.57 12.49
N PRO A 68 1.23 -4.87 12.23
CA PRO A 68 2.29 -5.57 12.91
C PRO A 68 3.62 -4.86 12.66
N ALA A 69 4.45 -4.73 13.71
CA ALA A 69 5.79 -4.16 13.58
C ALA A 69 6.60 -4.98 12.57
N ILE A 70 6.92 -4.38 11.43
CA ILE A 70 7.72 -5.02 10.39
C ILE A 70 9.19 -4.82 10.78
N PRO A 71 9.97 -5.90 10.99
CA PRO A 71 11.38 -5.76 11.33
C PRO A 71 12.13 -5.09 10.17
N PRO A 72 13.07 -4.17 10.44
CA PRO A 72 13.88 -3.55 9.40
C PRO A 72 14.75 -4.59 8.69
N ALA A 73 15.06 -4.34 7.41
CA ALA A 73 15.99 -5.18 6.66
C ALA A 73 17.40 -5.13 7.28
N GLU A 74 18.10 -6.26 7.27
CA GLU A 74 19.51 -6.33 7.68
C GLU A 74 20.39 -5.42 6.80
N GLN A 75 21.49 -4.94 7.37
CA GLN A 75 22.47 -4.15 6.63
C GLN A 75 23.15 -5.03 5.56
N GLU A 76 23.32 -4.48 4.36
CA GLU A 76 23.96 -5.20 3.26
C GLU A 76 25.45 -5.37 3.54
N SER A 77 25.96 -6.59 3.36
CA SER A 77 27.39 -6.91 3.54
C SER A 77 28.16 -6.95 2.22
N ARG A 78 27.46 -7.08 1.10
CA ARG A 78 28.05 -7.21 -0.25
C ARG A 78 28.11 -5.88 -0.97
N LEU A 79 29.03 -5.79 -1.93
CA LEU A 79 29.21 -4.59 -2.75
C LEU A 79 28.04 -4.43 -3.72
N GLU A 80 27.54 -3.21 -3.84
CA GLU A 80 26.54 -2.88 -4.85
C GLU A 80 27.17 -2.89 -6.25
N ALA A 81 26.38 -3.29 -7.25
CA ALA A 81 26.81 -3.27 -8.64
C ALA A 81 27.22 -1.85 -9.10
N PRO A 82 28.28 -1.72 -9.92
CA PRO A 82 28.74 -0.42 -10.41
C PRO A 82 27.69 0.23 -11.32
N LYS A 83 27.73 1.55 -11.42
CA LYS A 83 26.73 2.35 -12.16
C LYS A 83 26.50 1.85 -13.59
N GLU A 84 27.57 1.50 -14.30
CA GLU A 84 27.49 0.98 -15.68
C GLU A 84 26.66 -0.31 -15.79
N ALA A 85 26.87 -1.26 -14.87
CA ALA A 85 26.11 -2.50 -14.83
C ALA A 85 24.63 -2.26 -14.47
N VAL A 86 24.38 -1.27 -13.61
CA VAL A 86 23.04 -0.88 -13.18
C VAL A 86 22.27 -0.19 -14.31
N ASP A 87 22.93 0.66 -15.09
CA ASP A 87 22.33 1.33 -16.23
C ASP A 87 22.01 0.33 -17.36
N LEU A 88 22.89 -0.65 -17.62
CA LEU A 88 22.58 -1.77 -18.52
C LEU A 88 21.36 -2.57 -18.04
N LEU A 89 21.30 -2.88 -16.75
CA LEU A 89 20.17 -3.59 -16.16
C LEU A 89 18.86 -2.79 -16.29
N LYS A 90 18.90 -1.46 -16.11
CA LYS A 90 17.74 -0.59 -16.38
C LYS A 90 17.30 -0.67 -17.83
N THR A 91 18.23 -0.54 -18.78
CA THR A 91 17.90 -0.62 -20.21
C THR A 91 17.22 -1.93 -20.56
N LEU A 92 17.66 -3.05 -19.98
CA LEU A 92 17.03 -4.37 -20.19
C LEU A 92 15.64 -4.48 -19.57
N LEU A 93 15.41 -3.86 -18.41
CA LEU A 93 14.10 -3.83 -17.76
C LEU A 93 13.11 -2.91 -18.48
N ASP A 94 13.59 -1.82 -19.07
CA ASP A 94 12.78 -0.84 -19.78
C ASP A 94 12.42 -1.28 -21.20
N GLN A 95 13.05 -2.33 -21.74
CA GLN A 95 12.74 -2.88 -23.06
C GLN A 95 11.37 -3.58 -23.11
N GLN A 96 10.59 -3.30 -24.15
CA GLN A 96 9.39 -4.07 -24.51
C GLN A 96 9.49 -4.58 -25.96
N PRO A 97 9.36 -5.91 -26.19
CA PRO A 97 9.14 -6.96 -25.20
C PRO A 97 10.38 -7.22 -24.32
N LEU A 98 10.16 -7.61 -23.06
CA LEU A 98 11.23 -7.91 -22.11
C LEU A 98 12.01 -9.15 -22.58
N ASN A 99 13.33 -8.99 -22.75
CA ASN A 99 14.20 -10.10 -23.14
C ASN A 99 14.71 -10.86 -21.91
N ALA A 100 13.95 -11.87 -21.49
CA ALA A 100 14.23 -12.66 -20.29
C ALA A 100 15.61 -13.35 -20.33
N THR A 101 16.04 -13.80 -21.51
CA THR A 101 17.34 -14.47 -21.69
C THR A 101 18.49 -13.52 -21.38
N LEU A 102 18.50 -12.32 -21.98
CA LEU A 102 19.53 -11.31 -21.71
C LEU A 102 19.51 -10.83 -20.25
N LEU A 103 18.32 -10.64 -19.69
CA LEU A 103 18.19 -10.27 -18.29
C LEU A 103 18.78 -11.36 -17.37
N SER A 104 18.45 -12.62 -17.61
CA SER A 104 18.99 -13.75 -16.83
C SER A 104 20.52 -13.87 -16.94
N LEU A 105 21.08 -13.61 -18.12
CA LEU A 105 22.53 -13.60 -18.36
C LEU A 105 23.20 -12.45 -17.60
N SER A 106 22.60 -11.26 -17.61
CA SER A 106 23.11 -10.10 -16.87
C SER A 106 23.14 -10.37 -15.36
N LEU A 107 22.10 -10.99 -14.82
CA LEU A 107 22.02 -11.41 -13.41
C LEU A 107 23.09 -12.45 -13.08
N GLN A 108 23.34 -13.42 -13.98
CA GLN A 108 24.42 -14.38 -13.81
C GLN A 108 25.80 -13.71 -13.79
N LYS A 109 26.02 -12.67 -14.62
CA LYS A 109 27.26 -11.87 -14.57
C LYS A 109 27.42 -11.06 -13.30
N LEU A 110 26.33 -10.56 -12.72
CA LEU A 110 26.37 -9.92 -11.40
C LEU A 110 26.71 -10.94 -10.31
N GLN A 111 26.16 -12.15 -10.39
CA GLN A 111 26.47 -13.24 -9.47
C GLN A 111 27.94 -13.66 -9.56
N GLU A 112 28.51 -13.80 -10.76
CA GLU A 112 29.93 -14.16 -10.95
C GLU A 112 30.89 -13.17 -10.27
N LYS A 113 30.48 -11.90 -10.14
CA LYS A 113 31.27 -10.83 -9.52
C LYS A 113 30.90 -10.55 -8.06
N ASP A 114 30.01 -11.36 -7.49
CA ASP A 114 29.43 -11.19 -6.14
C ASP A 114 28.87 -9.78 -5.87
N TRP A 115 28.24 -9.19 -6.89
CA TRP A 115 27.59 -7.89 -6.79
C TRP A 115 26.11 -8.02 -6.45
N VAL A 116 25.60 -7.05 -5.69
CA VAL A 116 24.18 -6.96 -5.33
C VAL A 116 23.47 -5.86 -6.11
N ILE A 117 22.21 -6.11 -6.47
CA ILE A 117 21.37 -5.14 -7.16
C ILE A 117 21.09 -3.94 -6.25
N PRO A 118 21.33 -2.70 -6.70
CA PRO A 118 21.00 -1.53 -5.92
C PRO A 118 19.52 -1.45 -5.61
N SER A 119 19.26 -0.92 -4.43
CA SER A 119 17.92 -0.91 -3.86
C SER A 119 16.85 -0.17 -4.69
N ALA A 120 17.26 0.78 -5.54
CA ALA A 120 16.37 1.49 -6.46
C ALA A 120 15.69 0.58 -7.50
N HIS A 121 16.32 -0.55 -7.86
CA HIS A 121 15.85 -1.45 -8.93
C HIS A 121 15.29 -2.77 -8.42
N LEU A 122 15.43 -3.07 -7.12
CA LEU A 122 14.94 -4.31 -6.53
C LEU A 122 13.45 -4.57 -6.81
N VAL A 123 12.61 -3.56 -6.67
CA VAL A 123 11.16 -3.69 -6.91
C VAL A 123 10.85 -4.00 -8.38
N GLN A 124 11.53 -3.33 -9.31
CA GLN A 124 11.33 -3.55 -10.75
C GLN A 124 11.71 -4.98 -11.14
N VAL A 125 12.85 -5.47 -10.66
CA VAL A 125 13.34 -6.81 -10.96
C VAL A 125 12.49 -7.89 -10.30
N LEU A 126 12.03 -7.68 -9.05
CA LEU A 126 11.16 -8.63 -8.34
C LEU A 126 9.80 -8.81 -9.02
N ASN A 127 9.27 -7.76 -9.66
CA ASN A 127 7.99 -7.80 -10.38
C ASN A 127 8.05 -8.52 -11.74
N VAL A 128 9.21 -8.98 -12.20
CA VAL A 128 9.33 -9.75 -13.45
C VAL A 128 8.79 -11.16 -13.23
N GLU A 129 7.69 -11.53 -13.88
CA GLU A 129 6.98 -12.79 -13.68
C GLU A 129 7.60 -14.00 -14.44
N ASP A 130 8.86 -13.89 -14.87
CA ASP A 130 9.56 -14.94 -15.60
C ASP A 130 10.32 -15.91 -14.66
N ALA A 131 10.07 -17.20 -14.80
CA ALA A 131 10.63 -18.23 -13.93
C ALA A 131 12.16 -18.38 -14.05
N GLN A 132 12.73 -18.12 -15.22
CA GLN A 132 14.18 -18.17 -15.45
C GLN A 132 14.85 -16.97 -14.78
N VAL A 133 14.29 -15.78 -14.95
CA VAL A 133 14.78 -14.56 -14.29
C VAL A 133 14.70 -14.70 -12.77
N GLN A 134 13.59 -15.19 -12.23
CA GLN A 134 13.42 -15.38 -10.79
C GLN A 134 14.44 -16.35 -10.18
N LYS A 135 14.86 -17.39 -10.91
CA LYS A 135 15.93 -18.30 -10.46
C LYS A 135 17.29 -17.61 -10.40
N SER A 136 17.65 -16.87 -11.45
CA SER A 136 18.92 -16.14 -11.52
C SER A 136 18.96 -14.92 -10.60
N LEU A 137 17.80 -14.43 -10.15
CA LEU A 137 17.69 -13.26 -9.28
C LEU A 137 18.10 -13.56 -7.83
N LEU A 138 17.81 -14.77 -7.33
CA LEU A 138 18.04 -15.14 -5.92
C LEU A 138 19.45 -14.85 -5.39
N PRO A 139 20.52 -15.22 -6.10
CA PRO A 139 21.87 -14.98 -5.60
C PRO A 139 22.26 -13.48 -5.54
N VAL A 140 21.57 -12.61 -6.28
CA VAL A 140 21.95 -11.20 -6.50
C VAL A 140 21.11 -10.20 -5.67
N LEU A 141 20.08 -10.68 -4.95
CA LEU A 141 19.11 -9.84 -4.23
C LEU A 141 19.66 -9.12 -3.00
N GLY A 142 20.75 -9.62 -2.40
CA GLY A 142 21.22 -9.11 -1.11
C GLY A 142 20.22 -9.36 0.03
N LYS A 143 20.56 -8.89 1.22
CA LYS A 143 19.72 -8.98 2.42
C LYS A 143 18.43 -8.19 2.27
N ARG A 144 18.51 -7.04 1.61
CA ARG A 144 17.36 -6.15 1.35
C ARG A 144 16.38 -6.76 0.35
N GLY A 145 16.88 -7.38 -0.72
CA GLY A 145 16.03 -8.05 -1.71
C GLY A 145 15.39 -9.32 -1.15
N GLU A 146 16.08 -10.08 -0.30
CA GLU A 146 15.51 -11.22 0.42
C GLU A 146 14.38 -10.79 1.36
N TRP A 147 14.59 -9.71 2.11
CA TRP A 147 13.56 -9.11 2.96
C TRP A 147 12.34 -8.67 2.13
N LEU A 148 12.54 -7.98 1.01
CA LEU A 148 11.44 -7.59 0.11
C LEU A 148 10.71 -8.79 -0.48
N ARG A 149 11.44 -9.84 -0.87
CA ARG A 149 10.87 -11.07 -1.41
C ARG A 149 9.99 -11.80 -0.40
N SER A 150 10.24 -11.65 0.91
CA SER A 150 9.39 -12.23 1.95
C SER A 150 7.94 -11.72 1.90
N PHE A 151 7.72 -10.52 1.33
CA PHE A 151 6.38 -9.98 1.07
C PHE A 151 5.82 -10.38 -0.31
N HIS A 152 6.67 -10.88 -1.21
CA HIS A 152 6.34 -11.15 -2.62
C HIS A 152 5.81 -12.58 -2.89
N SER A 153 5.92 -13.54 -1.95
CA SER A 153 5.29 -14.87 -2.14
C SER A 153 5.03 -15.64 -0.83
N PRO A 154 3.85 -16.29 -0.62
CA PRO A 154 2.75 -16.53 -1.57
C PRO A 154 1.34 -16.14 -1.05
N CYS A 155 0.62 -15.30 -1.80
CA CYS A 155 -0.86 -15.32 -1.78
C CYS A 155 -1.44 -16.45 -2.66
N ASN A 156 -0.62 -17.45 -3.04
CA ASN A 156 -1.06 -18.60 -3.86
C ASN A 156 -0.45 -19.96 -3.48
N ARG A 157 -0.15 -20.22 -2.19
CA ARG A 157 0.06 -21.59 -1.70
C ARG A 157 -1.04 -21.96 -0.71
N PRO A 158 -1.89 -22.96 -0.99
CA PRO A 158 -2.59 -23.61 0.10
C PRO A 158 -1.53 -24.17 1.06
N PRO A 159 -1.60 -23.88 2.36
CA PRO A 159 -0.61 -24.37 3.30
C PRO A 159 -0.64 -25.90 3.28
N LYS A 160 0.52 -26.53 3.00
CA LYS A 160 0.68 -27.98 3.25
C LYS A 160 0.45 -28.19 4.75
N GLN A 161 -0.64 -28.85 5.09
CA GLN A 161 -0.97 -29.19 6.47
C GLN A 161 0.07 -30.19 6.98
N THR A 162 1.13 -29.70 7.60
CA THR A 162 1.96 -30.52 8.49
C THR A 162 1.53 -30.20 9.91
N GLY A 163 0.82 -31.16 10.51
CA GLY A 163 0.30 -31.06 11.85
C GLY A 163 1.42 -30.97 12.87
N LYS A 164 1.43 -29.88 13.66
CA LYS A 164 1.52 -29.87 15.13
C LYS A 164 1.61 -28.43 15.68
N LYS A 165 0.67 -28.18 16.60
CA LYS A 165 0.70 -27.29 17.78
C LYS A 165 0.72 -25.75 17.62
N ALA A 166 -0.46 -25.18 17.85
CA ALA A 166 -0.84 -24.07 18.76
C ALA A 166 -0.15 -22.68 18.74
N GLY A 167 1.02 -22.47 18.14
CA GLY A 167 1.64 -21.13 18.01
C GLY A 167 1.43 -20.46 16.63
N ARG A 168 0.75 -21.15 15.71
CA ARG A 168 0.79 -20.86 14.26
C ARG A 168 -0.33 -19.92 13.77
N LYS A 169 -1.35 -19.65 14.60
CA LYS A 169 -2.56 -18.93 14.16
C LYS A 169 -2.32 -17.42 13.95
N GLU A 170 -1.55 -16.75 14.81
CA GLU A 170 -1.26 -15.32 14.66
C GLU A 170 -0.37 -15.02 13.46
N LYS A 171 0.66 -15.84 13.23
CA LYS A 171 1.57 -15.69 12.08
C LYS A 171 0.82 -15.83 10.76
N LEU A 172 -0.05 -16.84 10.65
CA LEU A 172 -0.91 -17.05 9.48
C LEU A 172 -1.98 -15.95 9.30
N LEU A 173 -2.46 -15.34 10.39
CA LEU A 173 -3.44 -14.26 10.33
C LEU A 173 -2.78 -12.94 9.85
N ASN A 174 -1.57 -12.65 10.31
CA ASN A 174 -0.77 -11.52 9.82
C ASN A 174 -0.36 -11.70 8.35
N GLU A 175 0.05 -12.90 7.94
CA GLU A 175 0.36 -13.23 6.54
C GLU A 175 -0.87 -13.06 5.63
N ARG A 176 -2.07 -13.48 6.07
CA ARG A 176 -3.33 -13.27 5.34
C ARG A 176 -3.74 -11.79 5.24
N ARG A 177 -3.55 -11.00 6.30
CA ARG A 177 -3.84 -9.55 6.27
C ARG A 177 -2.91 -8.81 5.31
N LEU A 178 -1.63 -9.13 5.32
CA LEU A 178 -0.66 -8.56 4.37
C LEU A 178 -0.99 -8.96 2.92
N CYS A 179 -1.42 -10.20 2.69
CA CYS A 179 -1.89 -10.66 1.38
C CYS A 179 -3.13 -9.90 0.87
N MET A 180 -4.13 -9.67 1.73
CA MET A 180 -5.33 -8.90 1.35
C MET A 180 -5.03 -7.42 1.08
N LEU A 181 -3.97 -6.87 1.67
CA LEU A 181 -3.61 -5.46 1.52
C LEU A 181 -2.73 -5.19 0.28
N PHE A 182 -1.93 -6.15 -0.17
CA PHE A 182 -0.84 -5.88 -1.13
C PHE A 182 -0.85 -6.72 -2.42
N GLY A 183 -1.59 -7.84 -2.49
CA GLY A 183 -1.61 -8.69 -3.70
C GLY A 183 -0.24 -9.23 -4.11
N ASN A 184 -0.09 -9.67 -5.37
CA ASN A 184 1.18 -10.19 -5.91
C ASN A 184 2.17 -9.08 -6.35
N LYS A 185 1.84 -7.80 -6.14
CA LYS A 185 2.66 -6.67 -6.58
C LYS A 185 3.15 -5.89 -5.38
N ILE A 186 4.44 -5.53 -5.37
CA ILE A 186 4.96 -4.66 -4.31
C ILE A 186 4.32 -3.26 -4.47
N PRO A 187 3.66 -2.71 -3.45
CA PRO A 187 2.98 -1.42 -3.54
C PRO A 187 3.93 -0.26 -3.83
N ARG A 188 3.50 0.68 -4.68
CA ARG A 188 4.26 1.87 -5.07
C ARG A 188 4.68 2.77 -3.89
N TRP A 189 3.91 2.77 -2.80
CA TRP A 189 4.24 3.55 -1.59
C TRP A 189 5.44 2.96 -0.83
N LEU A 190 5.62 1.63 -0.85
CA LEU A 190 6.79 0.96 -0.27
C LEU A 190 8.09 1.38 -1.00
N ALA A 191 8.01 1.63 -2.31
CA ALA A 191 9.12 2.15 -3.10
C ALA A 191 9.42 3.65 -2.83
N SER A 192 8.48 4.39 -2.25
CA SER A 192 8.57 5.84 -2.04
C SER A 192 9.22 6.18 -0.70
N ASP A 193 8.88 5.46 0.37
CA ASP A 193 9.53 5.61 1.68
C ASP A 193 11.00 5.17 1.66
N TRP A 194 11.34 4.28 0.73
CA TRP A 194 12.69 3.79 0.50
C TRP A 194 13.71 4.88 0.07
N LYS A 195 13.29 5.86 -0.75
CA LYS A 195 14.16 6.99 -1.14
C LYS A 195 14.58 7.85 0.07
N LYS A 196 13.76 7.91 1.12
CA LYS A 196 14.04 8.71 2.33
C LYS A 196 14.97 7.98 3.30
N ALA A 197 14.89 6.65 3.38
CA ALA A 197 15.74 5.84 4.25
C ALA A 197 17.23 5.87 3.85
N GLY A 198 17.54 6.05 2.55
CA GLY A 198 18.91 6.20 2.07
C GLY A 198 19.56 7.57 2.36
N ALA A 199 18.76 8.61 2.64
CA ALA A 199 19.26 9.97 2.87
C ALA A 199 19.56 10.29 4.35
N ASN A 200 19.08 9.46 5.28
CA ASN A 200 19.17 9.70 6.72
C ASN A 200 20.25 8.87 7.44
N SER A 201 21.29 8.40 6.74
CA SER A 201 22.49 7.79 7.37
C SER A 201 23.49 8.84 7.91
N ARG A 202 23.00 9.98 8.42
CA ARG A 202 23.77 10.80 9.36
C ARG A 202 23.30 10.44 10.76
N PRO A 203 24.21 10.11 11.70
CA PRO A 203 23.80 9.79 13.06
C PRO A 203 23.12 11.03 13.64
N ALA A 204 21.80 10.95 13.82
CA ALA A 204 21.05 11.96 14.55
C ALA A 204 21.56 11.90 16.00
N LYS A 205 22.38 12.89 16.36
CA LYS A 205 22.73 13.17 17.74
C LYS A 205 21.43 13.23 18.54
N GLU A 206 21.37 12.35 19.52
CA GLU A 206 20.52 12.38 20.69
C GLU A 206 20.22 13.84 21.10
N LYS A 207 18.95 14.24 20.94
CA LYS A 207 18.41 15.41 21.63
C LYS A 207 17.16 14.98 22.37
N SER A 208 17.41 14.55 23.60
CA SER A 208 16.52 14.61 24.74
C SER A 208 15.72 15.91 24.75
N TYR A 209 14.39 15.81 24.67
CA TYR A 209 13.47 16.86 25.11
C TYR A 209 12.24 16.21 25.74
N TRP A 210 12.39 15.83 27.01
CA TRP A 210 11.34 16.06 27.99
C TRP A 210 11.52 17.50 28.47
N LYS A 211 10.47 18.34 28.41
CA LYS A 211 10.10 19.29 29.49
C LYS A 211 8.97 20.27 29.08
N TYR A 212 7.91 20.20 29.89
CA TYR A 212 6.99 21.25 30.35
C TYR A 212 5.94 21.90 29.42
N TYR A 213 4.68 21.53 29.71
CA TYR A 213 3.49 22.40 29.73
C TYR A 213 3.70 23.60 30.67
N PRO A 214 3.02 24.73 30.39
CA PRO A 214 1.87 25.09 31.24
C PRO A 214 0.52 25.01 30.50
#